data_AF-A0A5N6DWS0-F1
#
_entry.id   AF-A0A5N6DWS0-F1
#
_cell.length_a   1.000
_cell.length_b   1.000
_cell.length_c   1.000
_cell.angle_alpha   90.00
_cell.angle_beta   90.00
_cell.angle_gamma   90.00
#
_symmetry.space_group_name_H-M   'P 1'
#
loop_
_entity.id
_entity.type
_entity.pdbx_description
1 polymer ?
#
loop_
_entity_poly.entity_id
_entity_poly.type
_entity_poly.pdbx_seq_one_letter_code
_entity_poly.pdbx_strand_id
1 'polypeptide(L)'
;MPLCGDLAETHTRSFHLGESSGAEEIEELCGLAGVIPASRDPNKWNGAVTFRDQNSVAIVSYAKFRENGEVDSRAVLDRITTALDRACAAAGHMQALGHCCDSFTAIVHQNHEPEHGEGTTPVSLCRISFLSALQILAEPKDLSSSYEITESKLVNALTLLCGVLDPMFQNCPDFLHRNDLDGSLHSLSLMVQLMSLGFLSYNQAHVRPIQPFFLATTQRRILLAGSKACESPSMGIIAELTNLTCIGDMDERRFDLLATAEDLLDTWGPGGFIVYRHLSENPRAISISGGVIYAPRENASKFHWSPTANIEHILLAHLNPRSKICIGSLVAVNPNCNINEQECWERSMGPFQRETKTVGVCEACGCAHKI
;
A
#
# COMPACT_ATOMS: atom_id res chain seq x y z
N MET A 1 23.56 41.17 15.53
CA MET A 1 22.41 41.66 16.32
C MET A 1 21.76 42.80 15.55
N PRO A 2 20.42 42.97 15.52
CA PRO A 2 19.37 42.31 16.33
C PRO A 2 18.42 41.41 15.48
N LEU A 3 18.05 40.23 15.96
CA LEU A 3 16.84 39.85 16.76
C LEU A 3 15.68 39.38 15.88
N CYS A 4 15.64 38.04 15.75
CA CYS A 4 14.48 37.26 15.35
C CYS A 4 13.58 37.11 16.59
N GLY A 5 12.28 37.40 16.43
CA GLY A 5 11.28 37.29 17.48
C GLY A 5 9.91 37.09 16.84
N ASP A 6 9.36 35.92 17.16
CA ASP A 6 7.95 35.61 17.30
C ASP A 6 7.12 35.04 16.13
N LEU A 7 6.86 33.74 16.34
CA LEU A 7 5.56 33.04 16.23
C LEU A 7 5.12 32.65 14.82
N ALA A 8 5.67 31.53 14.37
CA ALA A 8 4.98 30.65 13.43
C ALA A 8 3.72 30.09 14.12
N GLU A 9 2.57 30.67 13.78
CA GLU A 9 1.27 30.07 14.03
C GLU A 9 1.23 28.68 13.37
N THR A 10 1.16 27.65 14.20
CA THR A 10 0.88 26.28 13.79
C THR A 10 -0.55 26.21 13.27
N HIS A 11 -0.73 26.45 11.97
CA HIS A 11 -1.94 26.07 11.27
C HIS A 11 -2.04 24.54 11.27
N THR A 12 -2.76 24.01 12.26
CA THR A 12 -3.33 22.67 12.22
C THR A 12 -4.40 22.70 11.13
N ARG A 13 -4.02 22.45 9.87
CA ARG A 13 -5.00 22.09 8.84
C ARG A 13 -5.56 20.74 9.24
N SER A 14 -6.76 20.76 9.83
CA SER A 14 -7.60 19.57 9.83
C SER A 14 -7.79 19.12 8.38
N PHE A 15 -7.82 17.81 8.15
CA PHE A 15 -8.18 17.22 6.86
C PHE A 15 -9.65 17.55 6.55
N HIS A 16 -9.94 18.79 6.15
CA HIS A 16 -11.12 19.09 5.37
C HIS A 16 -10.79 18.71 3.92
N LEU A 17 -11.21 17.50 3.54
CA LEU A 17 -11.45 17.11 2.15
C LEU A 17 -12.50 18.07 1.58
N GLY A 18 -12.04 19.22 1.11
CA GLY A 18 -12.84 20.25 0.48
C GLY A 18 -12.28 20.56 -0.90
N GLU A 19 -12.46 19.61 -1.82
CA GLU A 19 -12.55 19.80 -3.28
C GLU A 19 -12.90 18.43 -3.88
N SER A 20 -14.20 18.12 -3.97
CA SER A 20 -14.67 16.79 -4.40
C SER A 20 -14.34 16.47 -5.87
N SER A 21 -14.05 17.47 -6.71
CA SER A 21 -13.87 17.24 -8.15
C SER A 21 -12.55 16.56 -8.51
N GLY A 22 -11.47 16.79 -7.75
CA GLY A 22 -10.15 16.23 -8.05
C GLY A 22 -10.05 14.74 -7.72
N ALA A 23 -10.58 14.33 -6.55
CA ALA A 23 -10.55 12.94 -6.14
C ALA A 23 -11.44 12.04 -7.02
N GLU A 24 -12.64 12.51 -7.38
CA GLU A 24 -13.54 11.79 -8.28
C GLU A 24 -12.93 11.60 -9.68
N GLU A 25 -12.19 12.59 -10.20
CA GLU A 25 -11.50 12.48 -11.48
C GLU A 25 -10.39 11.41 -11.44
N ILE A 26 -9.60 11.35 -10.37
CA ILE A 26 -8.60 10.29 -10.17
C ILE A 26 -9.26 8.91 -10.06
N GLU A 27 -10.36 8.82 -9.29
CA GLU A 27 -11.15 7.58 -9.16
C GLU A 27 -11.70 7.12 -10.52
N GLU A 28 -12.22 8.04 -11.33
CA GLU A 28 -12.71 7.73 -12.67
C GLU A 28 -11.58 7.24 -13.58
N LEU A 29 -10.45 7.95 -13.62
CA LEU A 29 -9.32 7.60 -14.47
C LEU A 29 -8.74 6.23 -14.11
N CYS A 30 -8.51 5.98 -12.82
CA CYS A 30 -7.99 4.70 -12.34
C CYS A 30 -9.01 3.56 -12.46
N GLY A 31 -10.31 3.85 -12.37
CA GLY A 31 -11.35 2.83 -12.28
C GLY A 31 -11.12 1.84 -11.13
N LEU A 32 -11.82 0.71 -11.15
CA LEU A 32 -11.51 -0.40 -10.25
C LEU A 32 -10.42 -1.25 -10.90
N ALA A 33 -9.17 -1.01 -10.52
CA ALA A 33 -7.98 -1.64 -11.11
C ALA A 33 -7.95 -1.52 -12.65
N GLY A 34 -8.24 -0.32 -13.16
CA GLY A 34 -8.23 0.02 -14.57
C GLY A 34 -9.56 -0.20 -15.29
N VAL A 35 -10.54 -0.90 -14.68
CA VAL A 35 -11.85 -1.12 -15.30
C VAL A 35 -12.84 -0.04 -14.89
N ILE A 36 -13.46 0.60 -15.89
CA ILE A 36 -14.46 1.65 -15.68
C ILE A 36 -15.84 1.24 -16.18
N PRO A 37 -16.92 1.66 -15.51
CA PRO A 37 -18.28 1.44 -15.98
C PRO A 37 -18.65 2.45 -17.08
N ALA A 38 -18.01 2.37 -18.25
CA ALA A 38 -18.17 3.34 -19.35
C ALA A 38 -19.58 3.37 -19.96
N SER A 39 -20.39 2.33 -19.73
CA SER A 39 -21.77 2.27 -20.20
C SER A 39 -22.60 1.29 -19.37
N ARG A 40 -23.93 1.26 -19.58
CA ARG A 40 -24.81 0.25 -18.98
C ARG A 40 -24.60 -1.17 -19.52
N ASP A 41 -23.92 -1.31 -20.66
CA ASP A 41 -23.55 -2.61 -21.24
C ASP A 41 -22.14 -2.99 -20.78
N PRO A 42 -21.99 -4.03 -19.91
CA PRO A 42 -20.69 -4.47 -19.41
C PRO A 42 -19.73 -4.92 -20.51
N ASN A 43 -20.24 -5.35 -21.68
CA ASN A 43 -19.39 -5.78 -22.79
C ASN A 43 -18.61 -4.62 -23.43
N LYS A 44 -19.03 -3.38 -23.19
CA LYS A 44 -18.35 -2.16 -23.65
C LYS A 44 -17.28 -1.67 -22.68
N TRP A 45 -17.15 -2.29 -21.51
CA TRP A 45 -16.13 -1.91 -20.54
C TRP A 45 -14.74 -2.37 -21.03
N ASN A 46 -13.71 -1.68 -20.56
CA ASN A 46 -12.31 -1.99 -20.81
C ASN A 46 -11.79 -3.15 -19.93
N GLY A 47 -12.67 -4.07 -19.55
CA GLY A 47 -12.40 -5.22 -18.70
C GLY A 47 -13.70 -5.80 -18.17
N ALA A 48 -13.61 -6.69 -17.20
CA ALA A 48 -14.73 -7.28 -16.49
C ALA A 48 -14.49 -7.19 -14.98
N VAL A 49 -15.57 -6.95 -14.24
CA VAL A 49 -15.59 -7.01 -12.78
C VAL A 49 -16.72 -7.94 -12.37
N THR A 50 -16.41 -8.95 -11.57
CA THR A 50 -17.42 -9.77 -10.89
C THR A 50 -17.38 -9.50 -9.39
N PHE A 51 -18.54 -9.55 -8.76
CA PHE A 51 -18.71 -9.22 -7.35
C PHE A 51 -19.21 -10.45 -6.58
N ARG A 52 -18.69 -10.63 -5.36
CA ARG A 52 -19.04 -11.68 -4.41
C ARG A 52 -19.28 -11.11 -3.02
N ASP A 53 -19.75 -11.97 -2.11
CA ASP A 53 -19.95 -11.66 -0.69
C ASP A 53 -20.72 -10.36 -0.50
N GLN A 54 -21.94 -10.32 -1.05
CA GLN A 54 -22.81 -9.13 -1.02
C GLN A 54 -22.13 -7.88 -1.62
N ASN A 55 -21.35 -8.07 -2.68
CA ASN A 55 -20.59 -7.04 -3.39
C ASN A 55 -19.41 -6.40 -2.62
N SER A 56 -18.94 -7.06 -1.57
CA SER A 56 -17.77 -6.62 -0.80
C SER A 56 -16.44 -7.19 -1.31
N VAL A 57 -16.49 -8.18 -2.22
CA VAL A 57 -15.31 -8.75 -2.87
C VAL A 57 -15.41 -8.57 -4.38
N ALA A 58 -14.45 -7.87 -4.97
CA ALA A 58 -14.37 -7.68 -6.41
C ALA A 58 -13.28 -8.56 -7.02
N ILE A 59 -13.55 -9.07 -8.22
CA ILE A 59 -12.58 -9.80 -9.04
C ILE A 59 -12.48 -9.05 -10.37
N VAL A 60 -11.30 -8.52 -10.66
CA VAL A 60 -11.06 -7.68 -11.84
C VAL A 60 -10.23 -8.43 -12.87
N SER A 61 -10.70 -8.49 -14.11
CA SER A 61 -10.06 -9.20 -15.20
C SER A 61 -10.07 -8.40 -16.50
N TYR A 62 -8.99 -8.49 -17.27
CA TYR A 62 -8.93 -7.98 -18.65
C TYR A 62 -9.26 -9.05 -19.68
N ALA A 63 -9.59 -10.28 -19.25
CA ALA A 63 -9.91 -11.40 -20.14
C ALA A 63 -11.04 -11.04 -21.12
N LYS A 64 -10.78 -11.30 -22.41
CA LYS A 64 -11.81 -11.29 -23.45
C LYS A 64 -11.63 -12.57 -24.25
N PHE A 65 -12.73 -13.26 -24.52
CA PHE A 65 -12.70 -14.51 -25.27
C PHE A 65 -13.39 -14.31 -26.62
N ARG A 66 -12.85 -14.97 -27.65
CA ARG A 66 -13.48 -15.11 -28.96
C ARG A 66 -14.63 -16.13 -28.88
N GLU A 67 -15.42 -16.22 -29.95
CA GLU A 67 -16.53 -17.19 -30.02
C GLU A 67 -16.07 -18.65 -29.86
N ASN A 68 -14.83 -18.96 -30.27
CA ASN A 68 -14.23 -20.28 -30.10
C ASN A 68 -13.73 -20.56 -28.67
N GLY A 69 -13.87 -19.61 -27.74
CA GLY A 69 -13.42 -19.71 -26.35
C GLY A 69 -11.95 -19.37 -26.11
N GLU A 70 -11.17 -19.04 -27.15
CA GLU A 70 -9.77 -18.62 -27.01
C GLU A 70 -9.66 -17.17 -26.54
N VAL A 71 -8.58 -16.85 -25.83
CA VAL A 71 -8.29 -15.47 -25.41
C VAL A 71 -8.05 -14.59 -26.63
N ASP A 72 -8.76 -13.46 -26.70
CA ASP A 72 -8.53 -12.46 -27.72
C ASP A 72 -7.36 -11.55 -27.34
N SER A 73 -6.14 -12.01 -27.64
CA SER A 73 -4.88 -11.35 -27.26
C SER A 73 -4.83 -9.86 -27.63
N ARG A 74 -5.41 -9.50 -28.79
CA ARG A 74 -5.49 -8.10 -29.24
C ARG A 74 -6.39 -7.26 -28.35
N ALA A 75 -7.58 -7.75 -28.04
CA ALA A 75 -8.49 -7.03 -27.17
C ALA A 75 -7.95 -6.92 -25.73
N VAL A 76 -7.20 -7.92 -25.26
CA VAL A 76 -6.50 -7.83 -23.97
C VAL A 76 -5.44 -6.72 -24.01
N LEU A 77 -4.61 -6.68 -25.06
CA LEU A 77 -3.60 -5.63 -25.23
C LEU A 77 -4.21 -4.22 -25.33
N ASP A 78 -5.33 -4.07 -26.04
CA ASP A 78 -6.06 -2.80 -26.11
C ASP A 78 -6.57 -2.35 -24.73
N ARG A 79 -7.05 -3.30 -23.91
CA ARG A 79 -7.49 -3.03 -22.53
C ARG A 79 -6.33 -2.61 -21.63
N ILE A 80 -5.19 -3.32 -21.71
CA ILE A 80 -3.95 -2.97 -21.01
C ILE A 80 -3.54 -1.53 -21.35
N THR A 81 -3.47 -1.23 -22.66
CA THR A 81 -3.03 0.07 -23.17
C THR A 81 -3.98 1.18 -22.72
N THR A 82 -5.29 0.96 -22.82
CA THR A 82 -6.32 1.93 -22.40
C THR A 82 -6.24 2.22 -20.90
N ALA A 83 -6.15 1.17 -20.07
CA ALA A 83 -6.09 1.35 -18.62
C ALA A 83 -4.79 2.04 -18.18
N LEU A 84 -3.65 1.69 -18.79
CA LEU A 84 -2.36 2.30 -18.47
C LEU A 84 -2.30 3.77 -18.92
N ASP A 85 -2.85 4.10 -20.10
CA ASP A 85 -2.95 5.48 -20.56
C ASP A 85 -3.77 6.35 -19.60
N ARG A 86 -4.90 5.82 -19.10
CA ARG A 86 -5.71 6.50 -18.07
C ARG A 86 -4.99 6.63 -16.73
N ALA A 87 -4.26 5.60 -16.28
CA ALA A 87 -3.47 5.67 -15.06
C ALA A 87 -2.35 6.74 -15.17
N CYS A 88 -1.70 6.83 -16.34
CA CYS A 88 -0.74 7.91 -16.63
C CYS A 88 -1.41 9.28 -16.64
N ALA A 89 -2.63 9.40 -17.17
CA ALA A 89 -3.40 10.64 -17.09
C ALA A 89 -3.70 10.98 -15.62
N ALA A 90 -4.14 10.03 -14.80
CA ALA A 90 -4.38 10.24 -13.37
C ALA A 90 -3.11 10.75 -12.64
N ALA A 91 -1.96 10.14 -12.93
CA ALA A 91 -0.67 10.60 -12.43
C ALA A 91 -0.38 12.06 -12.83
N GLY A 92 -0.59 12.40 -14.11
CA GLY A 92 -0.44 13.77 -14.61
C GLY A 92 -1.36 14.77 -13.90
N HIS A 93 -2.60 14.39 -13.63
CA HIS A 93 -3.54 15.22 -12.85
C HIS A 93 -3.05 15.45 -11.41
N MET A 94 -2.64 14.40 -10.68
CA MET A 94 -2.09 14.57 -9.33
C MET A 94 -0.80 15.40 -9.29
N GLN A 95 0.07 15.24 -10.29
CA GLN A 95 1.29 16.07 -10.43
C GLN A 95 0.94 17.54 -10.65
N ALA A 96 -0.04 17.83 -11.51
CA ALA A 96 -0.49 19.20 -11.79
C ALA A 96 -1.10 19.87 -10.55
N LEU A 97 -1.72 19.09 -9.66
CA LEU A 97 -2.23 19.54 -8.36
C LEU A 97 -1.13 19.67 -7.28
N GLY A 98 0.11 19.27 -7.59
CA GLY A 98 1.22 19.29 -6.64
C GLY A 98 1.11 18.25 -5.52
N HIS A 99 0.36 17.17 -5.75
CA HIS A 99 0.15 16.09 -4.77
C HIS A 99 1.20 14.99 -4.82
N CYS A 100 1.88 14.81 -5.96
CA CYS A 100 3.01 13.89 -6.10
C CYS A 100 4.01 14.43 -7.12
N CYS A 101 5.25 13.92 -7.04
CA CYS A 101 6.34 14.36 -7.91
C CYS A 101 6.48 13.48 -9.15
N ASP A 102 7.05 12.28 -9.02
CA ASP A 102 7.43 11.39 -10.14
C ASP A 102 7.18 9.90 -9.83
N SER A 103 6.48 9.63 -8.73
CA SER A 103 6.18 8.30 -8.23
C SER A 103 4.96 8.30 -7.34
N PHE A 104 4.53 7.10 -6.97
CA PHE A 104 3.63 6.84 -5.86
C PHE A 104 4.14 5.63 -5.07
N THR A 105 3.53 5.33 -3.93
CA THR A 105 3.86 4.14 -3.15
C THR A 105 2.77 3.08 -3.24
N ALA A 106 3.15 1.83 -2.97
CA ALA A 106 2.23 0.73 -2.70
C ALA A 106 2.73 -0.09 -1.51
N ILE A 107 1.81 -0.61 -0.70
CA ILE A 107 2.12 -1.55 0.38
C ILE A 107 2.00 -2.97 -0.16
N VAL A 108 3.08 -3.74 -0.03
CA VAL A 108 3.19 -5.09 -0.59
C VAL A 108 3.52 -6.08 0.51
N HIS A 109 2.79 -7.18 0.54
CA HIS A 109 3.10 -8.34 1.37
C HIS A 109 3.72 -9.43 0.51
N GLN A 110 4.94 -9.86 0.85
CA GLN A 110 5.57 -11.01 0.20
C GLN A 110 4.99 -12.28 0.81
N ASN A 111 4.44 -13.16 -0.02
CA ASN A 111 3.97 -14.48 0.42
C ASN A 111 5.18 -15.38 0.75
N HIS A 112 5.87 -15.08 1.84
CA HIS A 112 6.73 -16.05 2.51
C HIS A 112 5.89 -16.75 3.57
N GLU A 113 5.66 -18.05 3.40
CA GLU A 113 5.31 -18.92 4.51
C GLU A 113 6.40 -18.72 5.58
N PRO A 114 6.08 -18.27 6.79
CA PRO A 114 7.09 -18.09 7.82
C PRO A 114 7.74 -19.45 8.09
N GLU A 115 9.06 -19.53 7.90
CA GLU A 115 9.82 -20.67 8.40
C GLU A 115 9.57 -20.78 9.91
N HIS A 116 9.39 -22.02 10.37
CA HIS A 116 8.80 -22.33 11.66
C HIS A 116 9.39 -21.49 12.82
N GLY A 117 8.58 -20.60 13.37
CA GLY A 117 8.88 -19.86 14.61
C GLY A 117 9.31 -18.40 14.43
N GLU A 118 9.44 -17.88 13.21
CA GLU A 118 9.65 -16.44 13.00
C GLU A 118 8.32 -15.66 12.97
N GLY A 119 8.34 -14.44 13.50
CA GLY A 119 7.17 -13.55 13.56
C GLY A 119 6.60 -13.21 12.18
N THR A 120 5.48 -12.48 12.14
CA THR A 120 4.85 -12.04 10.89
C THR A 120 5.84 -11.28 9.99
N THR A 121 6.02 -11.73 8.75
CA THR A 121 6.83 -11.05 7.73
C THR A 121 6.34 -9.60 7.57
N PRO A 122 7.22 -8.58 7.65
CA PRO A 122 6.79 -7.21 7.50
C PRO A 122 6.26 -6.95 6.08
N VAL A 123 5.25 -6.09 5.97
CA VAL A 123 4.84 -5.55 4.67
C VAL A 123 5.81 -4.44 4.27
N SER A 124 6.10 -4.33 2.99
CA SER A 124 6.99 -3.31 2.45
C SER A 124 6.21 -2.16 1.84
N LEU A 125 6.54 -0.93 2.23
CA LEU A 125 6.19 0.24 1.43
C LEU A 125 7.20 0.33 0.28
N CYS A 126 6.69 0.33 -0.94
CA CYS A 126 7.47 0.29 -2.17
C CYS A 126 7.12 1.46 -3.06
N ARG A 127 8.14 2.21 -3.48
CA ARG A 127 8.04 3.30 -4.45
C ARG A 127 7.95 2.75 -5.87
N ILE A 128 6.99 3.27 -6.65
CA ILE A 128 6.78 2.94 -8.06
C ILE A 128 6.90 4.24 -8.86
N SER A 129 7.88 4.31 -9.78
CA SER A 129 8.08 5.49 -10.63
C SER A 129 7.05 5.55 -11.75
N PHE A 130 6.54 6.75 -12.04
CA PHE A 130 5.70 6.99 -13.22
C PHE A 130 6.45 6.79 -14.53
N LEU A 131 7.77 6.96 -14.53
CA LEU A 131 8.59 6.68 -15.72
C LEU A 131 8.45 5.23 -16.16
N SER A 132 8.36 4.29 -15.21
CA SER A 132 8.14 2.88 -15.53
C SER A 132 6.79 2.65 -16.19
N ALA A 133 5.73 3.33 -15.73
CA ALA A 133 4.41 3.27 -16.37
C ALA A 133 4.45 3.80 -17.81
N LEU A 134 5.13 4.92 -18.04
CA LEU A 134 5.29 5.51 -19.38
C LEU A 134 6.10 4.62 -20.32
N GLN A 135 7.17 3.99 -19.83
CA GLN A 135 7.98 3.06 -20.62
C GLN A 135 7.18 1.80 -20.97
N ILE A 136 6.42 1.25 -20.01
CA ILE A 136 5.52 0.13 -20.28
C ILE A 136 4.41 0.53 -21.26
N LEU A 137 3.96 1.79 -21.29
CA LEU A 137 2.92 2.27 -22.22
C LEU A 137 3.43 2.49 -23.64
N ALA A 138 4.70 2.84 -23.82
CA ALA A 138 5.29 3.08 -25.12
C ALA A 138 5.27 1.82 -26.00
N GLU A 139 5.59 0.65 -25.42
CA GLU A 139 5.69 -0.60 -26.19
C GLU A 139 4.32 -1.07 -26.77
N PRO A 140 3.21 -1.16 -25.99
CA PRO A 140 1.91 -1.57 -26.50
C PRO A 140 1.34 -0.64 -27.58
N LYS A 141 1.61 0.67 -27.52
CA LYS A 141 1.14 1.63 -28.52
C LYS A 141 1.75 1.33 -29.88
N ASP A 142 3.03 1.01 -29.94
CA ASP A 142 3.69 0.58 -31.17
C ASP A 142 3.12 -0.74 -31.70
N LEU A 143 2.70 -1.64 -30.81
CA LEU A 143 2.16 -2.96 -31.13
C LEU A 143 0.72 -2.96 -31.65
N SER A 144 -0.10 -2.01 -31.20
CA SER A 144 -1.49 -1.87 -31.63
C SER A 144 -1.63 -1.68 -33.15
N SER A 145 -0.59 -1.14 -33.80
CA SER A 145 -0.51 -0.93 -35.25
C SER A 145 -0.19 -2.19 -36.07
N SER A 146 0.31 -3.26 -35.43
CA SER A 146 0.75 -4.48 -36.11
C SER A 146 -0.39 -5.47 -36.31
N TYR A 147 -0.37 -6.27 -37.38
CA TYR A 147 -1.41 -7.28 -37.68
C TYR A 147 -1.34 -8.53 -36.77
N GLU A 148 -0.14 -8.91 -36.32
CA GLU A 148 0.09 -10.06 -35.42
C GLU A 148 0.86 -9.63 -34.16
N ILE A 149 0.37 -10.06 -32.99
CA ILE A 149 1.03 -9.87 -31.71
C ILE A 149 1.79 -11.16 -31.39
N THR A 150 3.09 -11.04 -31.12
CA THR A 150 3.97 -12.16 -30.79
C THR A 150 4.62 -11.92 -29.43
N GLU A 151 5.07 -12.99 -28.77
CA GLU A 151 5.78 -12.88 -27.48
C GLU A 151 7.03 -12.02 -27.59
N SER A 152 7.82 -12.20 -28.67
CA SER A 152 9.05 -11.43 -28.93
C SER A 152 8.85 -9.92 -28.92
N LYS A 153 7.64 -9.47 -29.23
CA LYS A 153 7.24 -8.07 -29.24
C LYS A 153 6.94 -7.51 -27.84
N LEU A 154 6.67 -8.36 -26.86
CA LEU A 154 6.37 -7.96 -25.48
C LEU A 154 7.59 -8.04 -24.55
N VAL A 155 8.72 -8.60 -25.00
CA VAL A 155 9.92 -8.82 -24.18
C VAL A 155 10.43 -7.56 -23.48
N ASN A 156 10.42 -6.42 -24.16
CA ASN A 156 10.84 -5.15 -23.56
C ASN A 156 9.90 -4.72 -22.43
N ALA A 157 8.59 -4.76 -22.67
CA ALA A 157 7.58 -4.43 -21.67
C ALA A 157 7.67 -5.36 -20.44
N LEU A 158 7.95 -6.64 -20.66
CA LEU A 158 8.18 -7.62 -19.58
C LEU A 158 9.47 -7.35 -18.81
N THR A 159 10.54 -7.00 -19.50
CA THR A 159 11.82 -6.64 -18.85
C THR A 159 11.65 -5.42 -17.95
N LEU A 160 10.92 -4.41 -18.43
CA LEU A 160 10.58 -3.22 -17.64
C LEU A 160 9.71 -3.57 -16.44
N LEU A 161 8.70 -4.43 -16.65
CA LEU A 161 7.82 -4.94 -15.59
C LEU A 161 8.61 -5.67 -14.50
N CYS A 162 9.55 -6.55 -14.86
CA CYS A 162 10.42 -7.22 -13.89
C CYS A 162 11.24 -6.20 -13.09
N GLY A 163 11.78 -5.16 -13.74
CA GLY A 163 12.49 -4.08 -13.05
C GLY A 163 11.64 -3.33 -12.00
N VAL A 164 10.32 -3.26 -12.18
CA VAL A 164 9.41 -2.65 -11.20
C VAL A 164 9.00 -3.63 -10.11
N LEU A 165 8.74 -4.89 -10.47
CA LEU A 165 8.23 -5.90 -9.54
C LEU A 165 9.34 -6.53 -8.68
N ASP A 166 10.57 -6.64 -9.17
CA ASP A 166 11.69 -7.25 -8.46
C ASP A 166 11.94 -6.60 -7.08
N PRO A 167 11.99 -5.25 -6.95
CA PRO A 167 12.11 -4.60 -5.65
C PRO A 167 10.89 -4.81 -4.74
N MET A 168 9.71 -5.04 -5.31
CA MET A 168 8.45 -5.19 -4.56
C MET A 168 8.32 -6.59 -3.97
N PHE A 169 8.63 -7.62 -4.77
CA PHE A 169 8.36 -9.01 -4.43
C PHE A 169 9.60 -9.82 -4.03
N GLN A 170 10.82 -9.25 -4.10
CA GLN A 170 12.08 -9.92 -3.75
C GLN A 170 12.13 -11.34 -4.34
N ASN A 171 12.36 -11.40 -5.65
CA ASN A 171 12.16 -12.53 -6.57
C ASN A 171 10.77 -12.47 -7.23
N CYS A 172 10.76 -12.12 -8.53
CA CYS A 172 9.60 -12.12 -9.39
C CYS A 172 8.83 -13.46 -9.27
N PRO A 173 7.54 -13.45 -8.87
CA PRO A 173 6.74 -14.66 -8.74
C PRO A 173 6.82 -15.60 -9.95
N ASP A 174 6.84 -16.91 -9.71
CA ASP A 174 6.96 -17.94 -10.77
C ASP A 174 5.94 -17.79 -11.92
N PHE A 175 4.76 -17.27 -11.64
CA PHE A 175 3.73 -17.05 -12.65
C PHE A 175 4.07 -15.93 -13.66
N LEU A 176 5.04 -15.06 -13.33
CA LEU A 176 5.54 -14.01 -14.23
C LEU A 176 6.60 -14.54 -15.22
N HIS A 177 7.15 -15.75 -14.99
CA HIS A 177 8.16 -16.40 -15.85
C HIS A 177 7.56 -17.29 -16.96
N ARG A 178 6.25 -17.19 -17.23
CA ARG A 178 5.66 -17.89 -18.37
C ARG A 178 6.04 -17.20 -19.67
N ASN A 179 6.98 -17.84 -20.39
CA ASN A 179 7.47 -17.42 -21.70
C ASN A 179 6.53 -17.90 -22.82
N ASP A 180 5.25 -17.55 -22.71
CA ASP A 180 4.28 -17.66 -23.79
C ASP A 180 3.49 -16.34 -23.90
N LEU A 181 2.80 -16.14 -25.03
CA LEU A 181 2.06 -14.90 -25.28
C LEU A 181 0.98 -14.65 -24.20
N ASP A 182 0.29 -15.70 -23.77
CA ASP A 182 -0.78 -15.61 -22.77
C ASP A 182 -0.25 -15.23 -21.39
N GLY A 183 0.87 -15.82 -20.98
CA GLY A 183 1.62 -15.48 -19.78
C GLY A 183 2.11 -14.05 -19.80
N SER A 184 2.67 -13.62 -20.94
CA SER A 184 3.12 -12.24 -21.15
C SER A 184 1.99 -11.23 -20.96
N LEU A 185 0.84 -11.47 -21.61
CA LEU A 185 -0.35 -10.62 -21.48
C LEU A 185 -0.94 -10.65 -20.07
N HIS A 186 -0.88 -11.80 -19.40
CA HIS A 186 -1.34 -11.95 -18.03
C HIS A 186 -0.51 -11.11 -17.06
N SER A 187 0.83 -11.21 -17.16
CA SER A 187 1.78 -10.42 -16.36
C SER A 187 1.57 -8.92 -16.56
N LEU A 188 1.50 -8.47 -17.81
CA LEU A 188 1.24 -7.07 -18.13
C LEU A 188 -0.12 -6.59 -17.61
N SER A 189 -1.16 -7.42 -17.73
CA SER A 189 -2.48 -7.10 -17.18
C SER A 189 -2.43 -6.94 -15.66
N LEU A 190 -1.79 -7.86 -14.93
CA LEU A 190 -1.66 -7.78 -13.48
C LEU A 190 -0.91 -6.51 -13.05
N MET A 191 0.15 -6.14 -13.76
CA MET A 191 0.92 -4.93 -13.46
C MET A 191 0.10 -3.67 -13.66
N VAL A 192 -0.64 -3.56 -14.77
CA VAL A 192 -1.50 -2.38 -15.02
C VAL A 192 -2.66 -2.33 -14.02
N GLN A 193 -3.24 -3.47 -13.66
CA GLN A 193 -4.24 -3.56 -12.60
C GLN A 193 -3.67 -3.10 -11.25
N LEU A 194 -2.46 -3.54 -10.90
CA LEU A 194 -1.74 -3.15 -9.68
C LEU A 194 -1.43 -1.65 -9.67
N MET A 195 -0.97 -1.09 -10.78
CA MET A 195 -0.70 0.35 -10.90
C MET A 195 -1.98 1.16 -10.72
N SER A 196 -3.06 0.77 -11.41
CA SER A 196 -4.33 1.48 -11.35
C SER A 196 -4.94 1.43 -9.94
N LEU A 197 -4.94 0.25 -9.31
CA LEU A 197 -5.47 0.07 -7.96
C LEU A 197 -4.55 0.67 -6.89
N GLY A 198 -3.24 0.52 -7.06
CA GLY A 198 -2.23 1.06 -6.17
C GLY A 198 -2.27 2.59 -6.15
N PHE A 199 -2.42 3.22 -7.32
CA PHE A 199 -2.55 4.68 -7.42
C PHE A 199 -3.86 5.19 -6.83
N LEU A 200 -4.98 4.50 -7.08
CA LEU A 200 -6.25 4.76 -6.41
C LEU A 200 -6.11 4.67 -4.88
N SER A 201 -5.42 3.65 -4.38
CA SER A 201 -5.15 3.47 -2.96
C SER A 201 -4.19 4.55 -2.41
N TYR A 202 -3.21 4.99 -3.19
CA TYR A 202 -2.28 6.07 -2.83
C TYR A 202 -2.99 7.42 -2.70
N ASN A 203 -3.96 7.71 -3.57
CA ASN A 203 -4.78 8.92 -3.49
C ASN A 203 -5.56 9.05 -2.16
N GLN A 204 -5.76 7.93 -1.46
CA GLN A 204 -6.34 7.88 -0.11
C GLN A 204 -5.32 7.50 0.97
N ALA A 205 -4.02 7.71 0.69
CA ALA A 205 -2.89 7.41 1.56
C ALA A 205 -2.87 5.98 2.13
N HIS A 206 -3.46 5.01 1.43
CA HIS A 206 -3.60 3.62 1.85
C HIS A 206 -4.30 3.38 3.20
N VAL A 207 -5.03 4.38 3.75
CA VAL A 207 -5.62 4.28 5.11
C VAL A 207 -7.11 3.91 5.11
N ARG A 208 -7.74 3.76 3.95
CA ARG A 208 -9.18 3.47 3.84
C ARG A 208 -9.47 2.26 2.97
N PRO A 209 -10.63 1.61 3.15
CA PRO A 209 -11.12 0.65 2.18
C PRO A 209 -11.32 1.31 0.81
N ILE A 210 -11.27 0.52 -0.27
CA ILE A 210 -11.46 1.03 -1.62
C ILE A 210 -12.96 1.14 -1.92
N GLN A 211 -13.43 2.35 -2.22
CA GLN A 211 -14.79 2.60 -2.69
C GLN A 211 -14.82 3.82 -3.61
N PRO A 212 -14.51 3.65 -4.92
CA PRO A 212 -14.73 4.70 -5.90
C PRO A 212 -16.18 5.17 -5.91
N PHE A 213 -16.43 6.44 -6.25
CA PHE A 213 -17.75 7.07 -6.24
C PHE A 213 -18.83 6.31 -7.03
N PHE A 214 -18.42 5.56 -8.06
CA PHE A 214 -19.32 4.76 -8.91
C PHE A 214 -19.68 3.38 -8.32
N LEU A 215 -19.14 3.01 -7.15
CA LEU A 215 -19.49 1.79 -6.43
C LEU A 215 -20.38 2.08 -5.22
N ALA A 216 -21.52 1.39 -5.15
CA ALA A 216 -22.44 1.47 -4.02
C ALA A 216 -21.92 0.79 -2.75
N THR A 217 -21.00 -0.18 -2.88
CA THR A 217 -20.48 -0.99 -1.78
C THR A 217 -18.97 -0.82 -1.65
N THR A 218 -18.50 -0.66 -0.42
CA THR A 218 -17.09 -0.66 -0.07
C THR A 218 -16.45 -2.03 -0.32
N GLN A 219 -15.27 -2.05 -0.93
CA GLN A 219 -14.55 -3.29 -1.24
C GLN A 219 -13.64 -3.69 -0.06
N ARG A 220 -13.94 -4.83 0.55
CA ARG A 220 -13.11 -5.46 1.59
C ARG A 220 -11.87 -6.12 0.99
N ARG A 221 -12.05 -6.71 -0.20
CA ARG A 221 -11.01 -7.44 -0.93
C ARG A 221 -11.18 -7.26 -2.42
N ILE A 222 -10.07 -7.11 -3.13
CA ILE A 222 -10.03 -7.04 -4.59
C ILE A 222 -9.02 -8.07 -5.09
N LEU A 223 -9.45 -8.98 -5.96
CA LEU A 223 -8.59 -9.92 -6.67
C LEU A 223 -8.30 -9.38 -8.07
N LEU A 224 -7.01 -9.13 -8.35
CA LEU A 224 -6.51 -8.83 -9.68
C LEU A 224 -6.21 -10.15 -10.40
N ALA A 225 -6.96 -10.47 -11.46
CA ALA A 225 -6.87 -11.74 -12.19
C ALA A 225 -6.12 -11.64 -13.53
N GLY A 226 -5.57 -10.46 -13.85
CA GLY A 226 -4.85 -10.21 -15.09
C GLY A 226 -5.70 -10.48 -16.34
N SER A 227 -5.12 -11.14 -17.34
CA SER A 227 -5.82 -11.55 -18.57
C SER A 227 -6.66 -12.83 -18.43
N LYS A 228 -6.75 -13.41 -17.22
CA LYS A 228 -7.51 -14.64 -16.96
C LYS A 228 -8.84 -14.30 -16.30
N ALA A 229 -9.88 -15.04 -16.61
CA ALA A 229 -11.15 -14.99 -15.87
C ALA A 229 -11.13 -15.91 -14.63
N CYS A 230 -9.95 -16.39 -14.23
CA CYS A 230 -9.80 -17.35 -13.15
C CYS A 230 -9.76 -16.65 -11.81
N GLU A 231 -10.50 -17.17 -10.84
CA GLU A 231 -10.59 -16.63 -9.49
C GLU A 231 -9.56 -17.24 -8.54
N SER A 232 -8.63 -18.06 -9.07
CA SER A 232 -7.62 -18.72 -8.25
C SER A 232 -6.66 -17.69 -7.65
N PRO A 233 -6.59 -17.57 -6.31
CA PRO A 233 -5.62 -16.70 -5.63
C PRO A 233 -4.17 -16.92 -6.05
N SER A 234 -3.83 -18.14 -6.45
CA SER A 234 -2.47 -18.53 -6.85
C SER A 234 -2.03 -17.98 -8.20
N MET A 235 -2.93 -17.36 -8.97
CA MET A 235 -2.65 -16.77 -10.28
C MET A 235 -3.02 -15.28 -10.35
N GLY A 236 -3.07 -14.60 -9.20
CA GLY A 236 -3.46 -13.20 -9.14
C GLY A 236 -2.82 -12.46 -7.98
N ILE A 237 -3.16 -11.18 -7.86
CA ILE A 237 -2.74 -10.33 -6.75
C ILE A 237 -3.98 -10.01 -5.92
N ILE A 238 -3.86 -10.15 -4.60
CA ILE A 238 -4.92 -9.83 -3.66
C ILE A 238 -4.60 -8.49 -3.01
N ALA A 239 -5.54 -7.56 -3.09
CA ALA A 239 -5.51 -6.30 -2.34
C ALA A 239 -6.58 -6.35 -1.25
N GLU A 240 -6.16 -6.13 -0.01
CA GLU A 240 -7.01 -6.08 1.18
C GLU A 240 -6.57 -4.94 2.08
N LEU A 241 -7.52 -4.29 2.75
CA LEU A 241 -7.18 -3.39 3.85
C LEU A 241 -6.76 -4.23 5.05
N THR A 242 -5.59 -3.94 5.60
CA THR A 242 -5.05 -4.62 6.77
C THR A 242 -4.49 -3.62 7.76
N ASN A 243 -4.34 -4.04 9.02
CA ASN A 243 -3.84 -3.20 10.09
C ASN A 243 -2.31 -3.33 10.20
N LEU A 244 -1.64 -2.21 10.47
CA LEU A 244 -0.20 -2.19 10.74
C LEU A 244 0.06 -2.19 12.25
N THR A 245 1.15 -2.81 12.70
CA THR A 245 1.38 -3.07 14.12
C THR A 245 1.41 -1.82 15.01
N CYS A 246 1.94 -0.71 14.48
CA CYS A 246 2.11 0.55 15.22
C CYS A 246 1.44 1.76 14.59
N ILE A 247 0.64 1.56 13.54
CA ILE A 247 -0.08 2.63 12.86
C ILE A 247 -1.54 2.16 12.80
N GLY A 248 -2.30 2.45 13.86
CA GLY A 248 -3.72 2.09 13.98
C GLY A 248 -4.10 1.37 15.28
N ASP A 249 -5.36 0.95 15.36
CA ASP A 249 -5.92 0.23 16.51
C ASP A 249 -5.52 -1.26 16.48
N MET A 250 -4.96 -1.72 17.60
CA MET A 250 -5.49 -2.80 18.44
C MET A 250 -5.78 -4.25 17.90
N ASP A 251 -5.90 -4.57 16.60
CA ASP A 251 -6.52 -5.85 16.15
C ASP A 251 -5.58 -7.08 15.92
N GLU A 252 -6.17 -8.26 15.67
CA GLU A 252 -5.55 -9.62 15.70
C GLU A 252 -4.54 -9.98 14.58
N ARG A 253 -4.61 -9.35 13.39
CA ARG A 253 -3.61 -9.55 12.31
C ARG A 253 -2.95 -8.22 12.00
N ARG A 254 -1.68 -8.08 12.42
CA ARG A 254 -0.89 -6.89 12.14
C ARG A 254 0.41 -7.21 11.49
N PHE A 255 0.80 -6.34 10.57
CA PHE A 255 2.09 -6.40 9.91
C PHE A 255 2.97 -5.26 10.39
N ASP A 256 4.23 -5.57 10.66
CA ASP A 256 5.26 -4.54 10.75
C ASP A 256 5.47 -3.92 9.36
N LEU A 257 5.90 -2.67 9.33
CA LEU A 257 6.08 -1.91 8.10
C LEU A 257 7.58 -1.72 7.81
N LEU A 258 8.03 -2.15 6.64
CA LEU A 258 9.36 -1.92 6.13
C LEU A 258 9.35 -0.78 5.09
N ALA A 259 9.90 0.38 5.43
CA ALA A 259 9.84 1.58 4.59
C ALA A 259 11.11 2.43 4.71
N THR A 260 11.41 3.26 3.70
CA THR A 260 12.38 4.36 3.86
C THR A 260 11.69 5.57 4.49
N ALA A 261 12.47 6.51 5.04
CA ALA A 261 11.89 7.74 5.57
C ALA A 261 11.30 8.64 4.48
N GLU A 262 11.91 8.63 3.29
CA GLU A 262 11.43 9.36 2.12
C GLU A 262 10.05 8.84 1.70
N ASP A 263 9.86 7.52 1.60
CA ASP A 263 8.57 6.92 1.21
C ASP A 263 7.47 7.18 2.25
N LEU A 264 7.80 7.16 3.55
CA LEU A 264 6.84 7.48 4.62
C LEU A 264 6.30 8.91 4.47
N LEU A 265 7.20 9.88 4.25
CA LEU A 265 6.85 11.29 4.14
C LEU A 265 6.12 11.60 2.83
N ASP A 266 6.43 10.90 1.75
CA ASP A 266 5.70 10.97 0.48
C ASP A 266 4.26 10.48 0.63
N THR A 267 4.04 9.40 1.41
CA THR A 267 2.73 8.75 1.54
C THR A 267 1.83 9.41 2.59
N TRP A 268 2.38 9.65 3.79
CA TRP A 268 1.62 10.12 4.97
C TRP A 268 2.06 11.49 5.46
N GLY A 269 2.74 12.25 4.60
CA GLY A 269 3.03 13.66 4.86
C GLY A 269 1.75 14.48 5.12
N PRO A 270 1.89 15.66 5.73
CA PRO A 270 3.14 16.35 6.05
C PRO A 270 3.87 15.75 7.25
N GLY A 271 5.20 15.86 7.24
CA GLY A 271 6.07 15.41 8.30
C GLY A 271 7.47 15.98 8.13
N GLY A 272 8.41 15.55 8.98
CA GLY A 272 9.78 16.03 8.88
C GLY A 272 10.78 15.27 9.73
N PHE A 273 12.04 15.51 9.45
CA PHE A 273 13.15 14.95 10.20
C PHE A 273 13.41 15.72 11.50
N ILE A 274 13.64 14.97 12.58
CA ILE A 274 14.10 15.53 13.85
C ILE A 274 15.63 15.40 13.90
N VAL A 275 16.31 16.54 13.96
CA VAL A 275 17.78 16.67 13.96
C VAL A 275 18.22 17.41 15.22
N TYR A 276 19.24 16.89 15.91
CA TYR A 276 19.82 17.54 17.07
C TYR A 276 21.01 18.42 16.68
N ARG A 277 20.80 19.74 16.80
CA ARG A 277 21.75 20.79 16.38
C ARG A 277 23.18 20.61 16.92
N HIS A 278 23.36 19.93 18.05
CA HIS A 278 24.65 19.79 18.73
C HIS A 278 25.41 18.49 18.44
N LEU A 279 24.81 17.54 17.71
CA LEU A 279 25.34 16.17 17.64
C LEU A 279 25.62 15.69 16.22
N SER A 280 24.87 16.16 15.21
CA SER A 280 25.05 15.80 13.79
C SER A 280 23.98 16.49 12.93
N GLU A 281 24.25 16.66 11.63
CA GLU A 281 23.21 16.97 10.61
C GLU A 281 22.31 15.76 10.30
N ASN A 282 22.67 14.55 10.74
CA ASN A 282 21.89 13.35 10.47
C ASN A 282 20.60 13.30 11.30
N PRO A 283 19.48 12.90 10.69
CA PRO A 283 18.22 12.76 11.39
C PRO A 283 18.25 11.60 12.38
N ARG A 284 17.44 11.72 13.43
CA ARG A 284 17.33 10.73 14.53
C ARG A 284 15.94 10.14 14.65
N ALA A 285 14.94 10.89 14.23
CA ALA A 285 13.54 10.49 14.27
C ALA A 285 12.77 11.17 13.14
N ILE A 286 11.57 10.69 12.89
CA ILE A 286 10.66 11.22 11.87
C ILE A 286 9.38 11.64 12.58
N SER A 287 9.04 12.93 12.51
CA SER A 287 7.71 13.41 12.91
C SER A 287 6.74 13.18 11.76
N ILE A 288 5.67 12.43 11.98
CA ILE A 288 4.67 12.12 10.95
C ILE A 288 3.32 11.77 11.60
N SER A 289 2.23 12.21 10.97
CA SER A 289 0.84 11.93 11.41
C SER A 289 0.56 12.21 12.88
N GLY A 290 1.14 13.30 13.43
CA GLY A 290 0.95 13.70 14.83
C GLY A 290 1.73 12.88 15.85
N GLY A 291 2.63 11.98 15.42
CA GLY A 291 3.52 11.24 16.29
C GLY A 291 4.96 11.22 15.78
N VAL A 292 5.79 10.41 16.44
CA VAL A 292 7.22 10.31 16.16
C VAL A 292 7.63 8.86 15.95
N ILE A 293 8.32 8.59 14.85
CA ILE A 293 9.03 7.33 14.58
C ILE A 293 10.45 7.45 15.11
N TYR A 294 10.84 6.57 16.03
CA TYR A 294 12.15 6.58 16.66
C TYR A 294 12.66 5.16 16.99
N ALA A 295 13.96 5.03 17.19
CA ALA A 295 14.57 3.81 17.72
C ALA A 295 14.53 3.84 19.26
N PRO A 296 13.91 2.86 19.93
CA PRO A 296 13.77 2.87 21.39
C PRO A 296 15.06 2.55 22.15
N ARG A 297 16.07 2.00 21.45
CA ARG A 297 17.40 1.66 22.00
C ARG A 297 18.47 1.82 20.92
N GLU A 298 19.72 2.02 21.35
CA GLU A 298 20.86 1.98 20.45
C GLU A 298 20.94 0.58 19.79
N ASN A 299 21.14 0.53 18.47
CA ASN A 299 21.11 -0.70 17.66
C ASN A 299 19.78 -1.48 17.69
N ALA A 300 18.65 -0.80 17.88
CA ALA A 300 17.34 -1.44 17.74
C ALA A 300 17.14 -2.02 16.33
N SER A 301 16.66 -3.26 16.26
CA SER A 301 16.25 -3.89 14.99
C SER A 301 14.93 -3.36 14.44
N LYS A 302 14.15 -2.65 15.28
CA LYS A 302 12.86 -2.05 14.93
C LYS A 302 12.74 -0.64 15.48
N PHE A 303 12.05 0.19 14.72
CA PHE A 303 11.58 1.51 15.09
C PHE A 303 10.13 1.42 15.60
N HIS A 304 9.72 2.43 16.35
CA HIS A 304 8.38 2.52 16.91
C HIS A 304 7.79 3.89 16.62
N TRP A 305 6.51 3.93 16.24
CA TRP A 305 5.74 5.16 16.16
C TRP A 305 4.98 5.38 17.47
N SER A 306 5.10 6.56 18.06
CA SER A 306 4.30 6.94 19.23
C SER A 306 3.82 8.39 19.13
N PRO A 307 2.53 8.67 19.43
CA PRO A 307 2.01 10.04 19.50
C PRO A 307 2.47 10.79 20.75
N THR A 308 3.10 10.11 21.70
CA THR A 308 3.49 10.67 23.01
C THR A 308 4.99 10.54 23.27
N ALA A 309 5.78 10.25 22.24
CA ALA A 309 7.23 10.16 22.37
C ALA A 309 7.80 11.48 22.90
N ASN A 310 8.52 11.41 24.03
CA ASN A 310 9.27 12.56 24.51
C ASN A 310 10.54 12.69 23.66
N ILE A 311 10.58 13.72 22.80
CA ILE A 311 11.68 13.98 21.89
C ILE A 311 13.00 14.05 22.66
N GLU A 312 13.05 14.72 23.83
CA GLU A 312 14.27 14.90 24.64
C GLU A 312 14.92 13.58 25.09
N HIS A 313 14.14 12.50 25.17
CA HIS A 313 14.60 11.18 25.58
C HIS A 313 14.77 10.20 24.40
N ILE A 314 14.56 10.65 23.16
CA ILE A 314 14.82 9.83 21.98
C ILE A 314 16.33 9.62 21.88
N LEU A 315 16.72 8.34 21.89
CA LEU A 315 18.11 7.94 21.78
C LEU A 315 18.71 8.34 20.43
N LEU A 316 20.02 8.54 20.44
CA LEU A 316 20.81 9.07 19.34
C LEU A 316 21.14 8.01 18.26
N ALA A 317 20.22 7.09 17.97
CA ALA A 317 20.42 6.16 16.86
C ALA A 317 20.50 6.96 15.55
N HIS A 318 21.45 6.63 14.67
CA HIS A 318 21.54 7.26 13.36
C HIS A 318 20.42 6.74 12.47
N LEU A 319 19.60 7.65 11.92
CA LEU A 319 18.62 7.33 10.88
C LEU A 319 19.19 7.77 9.53
N ASN A 320 19.33 6.82 8.61
CA ASN A 320 19.60 7.12 7.20
C ASN A 320 18.25 7.19 6.46
N PRO A 321 17.85 8.35 5.93
CA PRO A 321 16.55 8.51 5.26
C PRO A 321 16.28 7.53 4.12
N ARG A 322 17.35 7.04 3.47
CA ARG A 322 17.29 6.17 2.28
C ARG A 322 17.40 4.69 2.60
N SER A 323 17.73 4.34 3.84
CA SER A 323 17.76 2.94 4.26
C SER A 323 16.37 2.52 4.72
N LYS A 324 15.94 1.31 4.34
CA LYS A 324 14.69 0.77 4.88
C LYS A 324 14.83 0.54 6.39
N ILE A 325 13.81 0.96 7.14
CA ILE A 325 13.65 0.71 8.56
C ILE A 325 12.39 -0.12 8.78
N CYS A 326 12.45 -1.05 9.73
CA CYS A 326 11.28 -1.84 10.14
C CYS A 326 10.59 -1.11 11.29
N ILE A 327 9.30 -0.80 11.15
CA ILE A 327 8.47 -0.10 12.12
C ILE A 327 7.44 -1.09 12.64
N GLY A 328 7.44 -1.37 13.93
CA GLY A 328 6.64 -2.44 14.48
C GLY A 328 6.56 -2.43 16.00
N SER A 329 5.84 -3.40 16.56
CA SER A 329 5.69 -3.52 18.01
C SER A 329 7.07 -3.76 18.64
N LEU A 330 7.30 -3.09 19.76
CA LEU A 330 8.47 -3.31 20.61
C LEU A 330 8.33 -4.52 21.53
N VAL A 331 7.10 -5.04 21.65
CA VAL A 331 6.77 -6.18 22.50
C VAL A 331 6.45 -7.37 21.61
N ALA A 332 7.10 -8.50 21.87
CA ALA A 332 6.75 -9.78 21.26
C ALA A 332 5.70 -10.48 22.11
N VAL A 333 4.65 -11.01 21.48
CA VAL A 333 3.72 -11.91 22.16
C VAL A 333 4.51 -13.17 22.55
N ASN A 334 4.53 -13.51 23.84
CA ASN A 334 5.11 -14.77 24.28
C ASN A 334 4.06 -15.88 24.08
N PRO A 335 4.20 -16.76 23.07
CA PRO A 335 3.18 -17.78 22.79
C PRO A 335 3.13 -18.87 23.88
N ASN A 336 4.15 -18.95 24.73
CA ASN A 336 4.19 -19.87 25.88
C ASN A 336 3.55 -19.25 27.14
N CYS A 337 3.00 -18.04 27.02
CA CYS A 337 2.33 -17.36 28.12
C CYS A 337 0.92 -17.94 28.30
N ASN A 338 0.79 -18.93 29.19
CA ASN A 338 -0.50 -19.48 29.64
C ASN A 338 -1.17 -18.56 30.68
N ILE A 339 -1.17 -17.25 30.44
CA ILE A 339 -1.87 -16.31 31.32
C ILE A 339 -3.35 -16.34 30.97
N ASN A 340 -4.17 -16.68 31.96
CA ASN A 340 -5.61 -16.46 31.88
C ASN A 340 -5.88 -14.97 32.01
N GLU A 341 -6.22 -14.33 30.88
CA GLU A 341 -6.47 -12.89 30.79
C GLU A 341 -7.51 -12.43 31.82
N GLN A 342 -8.55 -13.23 32.04
CA GLN A 342 -9.63 -12.91 32.98
C GLN A 342 -9.16 -12.96 34.44
N GLU A 343 -8.32 -13.94 34.80
CA GLU A 343 -7.75 -14.04 36.15
C GLU A 343 -6.78 -12.89 36.46
N CYS A 344 -6.00 -12.46 35.46
CA CYS A 344 -5.07 -11.33 35.61
C CYS A 344 -5.80 -10.00 35.85
N TRP A 345 -6.92 -9.77 35.17
CA TRP A 345 -7.75 -8.58 35.41
C TRP A 345 -8.42 -8.60 36.78
N GLU A 346 -8.97 -9.75 37.19
CA GLU A 346 -9.59 -9.91 38.51
C GLU A 346 -8.60 -9.68 39.65
N ARG A 347 -7.34 -10.10 39.49
CA ARG A 347 -6.27 -9.86 40.48
C ARG A 347 -5.72 -8.43 40.49
N SER A 348 -5.79 -7.73 39.35
CA SER A 348 -5.25 -6.36 39.22
C SER A 348 -6.27 -5.29 39.62
N MET A 349 -7.56 -5.62 39.69
CA MET A 349 -8.60 -4.71 40.19
C MET A 349 -8.61 -4.69 41.72
N GLY A 350 -8.05 -3.63 42.31
CA GLY A 350 -8.22 -3.35 43.74
C GLY A 350 -9.71 -3.11 44.10
N PRO A 351 -10.11 -3.29 45.37
CA PRO A 351 -11.52 -3.28 45.79
C PRO A 351 -12.29 -1.97 45.52
N PHE A 352 -11.61 -0.89 45.12
CA PHE A 352 -12.22 0.43 44.84
C PHE A 352 -12.44 0.76 43.35
N GLN A 353 -12.07 -0.11 42.41
CA GLN A 353 -12.19 0.19 40.96
C GLN A 353 -13.36 -0.47 40.24
N ARG A 354 -14.28 -1.13 40.95
CA ARG A 354 -15.45 -1.78 40.31
C ARG A 354 -16.41 -0.80 39.62
N GLU A 355 -16.29 0.51 39.81
CA GLU A 355 -17.25 1.49 39.28
C GLU A 355 -16.68 2.55 38.32
N THR A 356 -15.38 2.57 38.01
CA THR A 356 -14.86 3.51 37.00
C THR A 356 -13.78 2.86 36.12
N LYS A 357 -14.13 2.62 34.85
CA LYS A 357 -13.26 2.09 33.80
C LYS A 357 -12.14 3.08 33.44
N THR A 358 -10.95 2.89 33.98
CA THR A 358 -9.73 3.58 33.51
C THR A 358 -8.55 2.62 33.49
N VAL A 359 -7.75 2.72 32.43
CA VAL A 359 -6.63 1.89 32.00
C VAL A 359 -5.65 1.57 33.14
N GLY A 360 -5.25 0.31 33.29
CA GLY A 360 -4.23 -0.14 34.25
C GLY A 360 -3.16 -1.02 33.59
N VAL A 361 -1.92 -0.91 34.08
CA VAL A 361 -0.77 -1.76 33.70
C VAL A 361 -0.68 -2.91 34.71
N CYS A 362 -0.52 -4.14 34.23
CA CYS A 362 -0.38 -5.30 35.12
C CYS A 362 0.98 -5.27 35.83
N GLU A 363 0.99 -5.11 37.17
CA GLU A 363 2.23 -5.06 37.96
C GLU A 363 3.01 -6.39 37.99
N ALA A 364 2.37 -7.51 37.66
CA ALA A 364 3.03 -8.82 37.66
C ALA A 364 3.88 -9.08 36.39
N CYS A 365 3.57 -8.45 35.26
CA CYS A 365 4.27 -8.71 33.99
C CYS A 365 4.66 -7.45 33.21
N GLY A 366 4.27 -6.25 33.65
CA GLY A 366 4.65 -4.97 33.03
C GLY A 366 3.97 -4.67 31.69
N CYS A 367 2.96 -5.44 31.29
CA CYS A 367 2.26 -5.22 30.02
C CYS A 367 1.11 -4.21 30.14
N ALA A 368 1.00 -3.30 29.18
CA ALA A 368 -0.12 -2.36 29.04
C ALA A 368 -1.10 -2.87 27.98
N HIS A 369 -2.37 -3.01 28.35
CA HIS A 369 -3.47 -3.37 27.45
C HIS A 369 -4.66 -2.44 27.69
N LYS A 370 -5.40 -2.09 26.63
CA LYS A 370 -6.62 -1.30 26.72
C LYS A 370 -7.73 -2.05 25.97
N ILE A 371 -8.90 -2.09 26.62
CA ILE A 371 -10.15 -2.74 26.18
C ILE A 371 -10.47 -2.43 24.73
#